data_AF-A0A1H6RQA6-F1
#
_entry.id   AF-A0A1H6RQA6-F1
#
_cell.length_a   1.000
_cell.length_b   1.000
_cell.length_c   1.000
_cell.angle_alpha   90.00
_cell.angle_beta   90.00
_cell.angle_gamma   90.00
#
_symmetry.space_group_name_H-M   'P 1'
#
loop_
_entity.id
_entity.type
_entity.pdbx_description
1 polymer ?
#
loop_
_entity_poly.entity_id
_entity_poly.type
_entity_poly.pdbx_seq_one_letter_code
_entity_poly.pdbx_strand_id
1 'polypeptide(L)'
;MGRGGGRGGGFGGGGSRGGGFGGQRGGGGRMGGGFNSGRGGGNNSGGLFGGGSNHRSGNNRRPRMGPVFFGGSFGRRRYSPGGGGRGGCGGIFTAVIFMFIIFSLFTNFDNFLGNDKSSNVTSSTVEREPLPAGSVDESDYYTDELNWIGNHTQMVDGLQYFYNETGVQPHVYITDDISIEGEPTVEGKPTSEEMEAFAKNKYDERFTDEAHLLLVFYEPIPDSYAMHYVTGSQARSVIDTEAGDILLDYLDRNYSNTSFSDEEYFSQSFKDAADRIMEVTTSPWIPVFIILGSLAILFLVYKWWKSRQLSKKREAERTEEMLNRPIETFGTSEADELAKKYDDDHTN
;
A
#
# COMPACT_ATOMS: atom_id res chain seq x y z
N MET A 1 -65.08 -6.28 41.66
CA MET A 1 -65.56 -5.95 40.30
C MET A 1 -64.33 -5.64 39.47
N GLY A 2 -64.03 -6.47 38.47
CA GLY A 2 -62.86 -6.35 37.61
C GLY A 2 -63.22 -5.96 36.18
N ARG A 3 -62.20 -5.55 35.42
CA ARG A 3 -62.04 -5.47 33.94
C ARG A 3 -60.62 -4.86 33.75
N GLY A 4 -59.64 -5.40 33.03
CA GLY A 4 -59.56 -6.46 32.02
C GLY A 4 -59.38 -5.87 30.62
N GLY A 5 -58.18 -6.02 30.01
CA GLY A 5 -57.96 -5.91 28.56
C GLY A 5 -56.70 -5.16 28.11
N GLY A 6 -55.77 -5.85 27.44
CA GLY A 6 -54.52 -5.30 26.86
C GLY A 6 -54.54 -5.10 25.34
N ARG A 7 -53.34 -5.19 24.73
CA ARG A 7 -52.89 -4.94 23.32
C ARG A 7 -52.31 -3.52 23.16
N GLY A 8 -51.12 -3.28 22.60
CA GLY A 8 -50.29 -4.04 21.67
C GLY A 8 -49.97 -3.13 20.47
N GLY A 9 -48.71 -3.03 20.04
CA GLY A 9 -48.36 -2.36 18.79
C GLY A 9 -46.98 -1.72 18.80
N GLY A 10 -45.98 -2.46 18.32
CA GLY A 10 -44.72 -1.87 17.85
C GLY A 10 -44.86 -1.37 16.41
N PHE A 11 -44.09 -0.35 16.06
CA PHE A 11 -43.72 0.06 14.71
C PHE A 11 -42.32 0.69 14.86
N GLY A 12 -41.25 0.12 14.30
CA GLY A 12 -40.95 0.03 12.86
C GLY A 12 -39.93 1.15 12.58
N GLY A 13 -38.62 0.90 12.47
CA GLY A 13 -38.04 -0.09 11.57
C GLY A 13 -38.21 0.36 10.13
N GLY A 14 -37.89 1.62 9.83
CA GLY A 14 -37.91 2.19 8.48
C GLY A 14 -36.67 1.79 7.71
N GLY A 15 -36.69 0.57 7.16
CA GLY A 15 -35.83 0.24 6.03
C GLY A 15 -36.46 0.80 4.76
N SER A 16 -35.80 1.74 4.11
CA SER A 16 -36.16 2.16 2.76
C SER A 16 -35.69 1.11 1.76
N ARG A 17 -36.64 0.26 1.34
CA ARG A 17 -36.59 -0.50 0.09
C ARG A 17 -37.68 0.05 -0.83
N GLY A 18 -37.25 0.67 -1.91
CA GLY A 18 -37.97 0.94 -3.16
C GLY A 18 -36.92 1.49 -4.13
N GLY A 19 -36.71 1.01 -5.35
CA GLY A 19 -37.50 0.15 -6.22
C GLY A 19 -37.50 0.82 -7.59
N GLY A 20 -36.51 0.53 -8.44
CA GLY A 20 -36.39 1.07 -9.79
C GLY A 20 -35.25 0.38 -10.53
N PHE A 21 -35.50 -0.04 -11.77
CA PHE A 21 -34.68 -0.96 -12.56
C PHE A 21 -33.36 -0.32 -13.04
N GLY A 22 -32.23 -1.00 -12.82
CA GLY A 22 -30.92 -0.60 -13.37
C GLY A 22 -29.80 -1.25 -12.55
N GLY A 23 -28.70 -1.67 -13.19
CA GLY A 23 -27.53 -2.17 -12.47
C GLY A 23 -27.10 -1.16 -11.40
N GLN A 24 -26.59 -1.62 -10.25
CA GLN A 24 -26.20 -0.68 -9.18
C GLN A 24 -25.14 0.30 -9.70
N ARG A 25 -25.51 1.55 -9.99
CA ARG A 25 -24.57 2.65 -10.29
C ARG A 25 -23.68 2.92 -9.07
N GLY A 26 -22.46 3.40 -9.33
CA GLY A 26 -21.54 3.83 -8.29
C GLY A 26 -21.87 5.25 -7.84
N GLY A 27 -21.54 5.57 -6.59
CA GLY A 27 -21.69 6.93 -6.09
C GLY A 27 -21.09 7.08 -4.70
N GLY A 28 -20.70 8.30 -4.38
CA GLY A 28 -20.06 8.66 -3.12
C GLY A 28 -19.98 10.17 -2.99
N GLY A 29 -19.96 10.67 -1.76
CA GLY A 29 -19.92 12.11 -1.52
C GLY A 29 -19.18 12.48 -0.25
N ARG A 30 -18.77 13.75 -0.19
CA ARG A 30 -18.07 14.38 0.93
C ARG A 30 -18.59 15.79 1.16
N MET A 31 -18.44 16.27 2.38
CA MET A 31 -18.81 17.63 2.77
C MET A 31 -17.62 18.25 3.49
N GLY A 32 -17.29 19.49 3.13
CA GLY A 32 -16.19 20.26 3.68
C GLY A 32 -16.65 21.60 4.27
N GLY A 33 -15.75 22.26 5.00
CA GLY A 33 -15.98 23.62 5.46
C GLY A 33 -17.14 23.79 6.46
N GLY A 34 -17.98 24.81 6.26
CA GLY A 34 -19.11 25.18 7.14
C GLY A 34 -20.19 24.09 7.35
N PHE A 35 -20.18 23.03 6.54
CA PHE A 35 -21.05 21.85 6.69
C PHE A 35 -20.50 20.78 7.64
N ASN A 36 -19.29 20.96 8.17
CA ASN A 36 -18.65 19.95 9.02
C ASN A 36 -19.28 19.90 10.43
N SER A 37 -20.38 19.17 10.58
CA SER A 37 -20.94 18.78 11.88
C SER A 37 -20.41 17.40 12.27
N GLY A 38 -19.74 17.33 13.42
CA GLY A 38 -18.97 16.21 13.94
C GLY A 38 -19.43 14.77 13.62
N ARG A 39 -18.43 13.97 13.22
CA ARG A 39 -18.27 12.50 13.42
C ARG A 39 -19.50 11.61 13.15
N GLY A 40 -19.47 10.96 11.99
CA GLY A 40 -20.08 9.66 11.74
C GLY A 40 -19.22 8.86 10.79
N GLY A 41 -18.30 8.04 11.33
CA GLY A 41 -17.40 7.20 10.53
C GLY A 41 -18.17 6.09 9.81
N GLY A 42 -17.79 5.85 8.57
CA GLY A 42 -18.30 4.76 7.73
C GLY A 42 -17.17 4.12 6.93
N ASN A 43 -16.12 3.63 7.60
CA ASN A 43 -15.20 2.69 6.99
C ASN A 43 -15.96 1.38 6.77
N ASN A 44 -16.35 1.11 5.52
CA ASN A 44 -16.75 -0.21 5.11
C ASN A 44 -15.48 -1.01 4.73
N SER A 45 -14.73 -1.42 5.75
CA SER A 45 -13.74 -2.48 5.61
C SER A 45 -14.03 -3.57 6.64
N GLY A 46 -14.32 -4.76 6.13
CA GLY A 46 -14.63 -5.93 6.94
C GLY A 46 -13.46 -6.31 7.86
N GLY A 47 -13.78 -6.69 9.09
CA GLY A 47 -12.79 -7.19 10.05
C GLY A 47 -13.46 -7.63 11.34
N LEU A 48 -13.39 -8.93 11.59
CA LEU A 48 -14.01 -9.64 12.71
C LEU A 48 -13.33 -9.33 14.08
N PHE A 49 -14.11 -9.56 15.14
CA PHE A 49 -13.74 -9.89 16.54
C PHE A 49 -13.33 -8.78 17.54
N GLY A 50 -14.11 -8.70 18.63
CA GLY A 50 -13.68 -8.50 20.03
C GLY A 50 -13.10 -7.13 20.39
N GLY A 51 -13.77 -6.25 21.13
CA GLY A 51 -14.31 -6.51 22.46
C GLY A 51 -13.36 -6.03 23.57
N GLY A 52 -13.44 -4.75 23.91
CA GLY A 52 -13.44 -4.31 25.32
C GLY A 52 -12.12 -3.95 26.03
N SER A 53 -11.94 -2.62 26.20
CA SER A 53 -11.64 -1.93 27.46
C SER A 53 -10.24 -2.01 28.10
N ASN A 54 -9.51 -0.90 27.95
CA ASN A 54 -8.97 0.02 28.99
C ASN A 54 -8.66 -0.55 30.40
N HIS A 55 -7.50 -0.17 30.96
CA HIS A 55 -7.40 0.70 32.15
C HIS A 55 -6.01 1.36 32.28
N ARG A 56 -6.07 2.61 32.74
CA ARG A 56 -4.99 3.58 33.01
C ARG A 56 -4.17 3.24 34.27
N SER A 57 -2.96 3.79 34.34
CA SER A 57 -2.24 4.33 35.54
C SER A 57 -0.74 4.04 35.36
N GLY A 58 0.22 4.96 35.47
CA GLY A 58 0.31 6.13 36.34
C GLY A 58 1.53 5.95 37.25
N ASN A 59 2.58 6.74 36.99
CA ASN A 59 3.89 6.74 37.64
C ASN A 59 3.88 6.70 39.18
N ASN A 60 4.81 5.94 39.78
CA ASN A 60 5.89 6.42 40.69
C ASN A 60 6.41 5.31 41.62
N ARG A 61 7.74 5.13 41.67
CA ARG A 61 8.60 5.11 42.89
C ARG A 61 10.03 4.62 42.56
N ARG A 62 11.01 5.43 42.97
CA ARG A 62 12.45 5.10 43.01
C ARG A 62 12.79 4.27 44.30
N PRO A 63 14.06 4.04 44.69
CA PRO A 63 14.90 2.88 44.38
C PRO A 63 15.36 2.12 45.67
N ARG A 64 15.79 0.85 45.61
CA ARG A 64 16.53 0.21 46.72
C ARG A 64 17.54 -0.87 46.29
N MET A 65 18.82 -0.53 46.53
CA MET A 65 19.95 -1.29 47.08
C MET A 65 19.75 -2.79 47.46
N GLY A 66 20.74 -3.64 47.14
CA GLY A 66 21.14 -4.76 48.03
C GLY A 66 21.46 -6.12 47.38
N PRO A 67 22.62 -6.76 47.66
CA PRO A 67 23.16 -7.94 46.94
C PRO A 67 22.96 -9.27 47.70
N VAL A 68 22.97 -10.43 47.01
CA VAL A 68 23.39 -11.73 47.61
C VAL A 68 23.90 -12.71 46.53
N PHE A 69 25.12 -13.21 46.74
CA PHE A 69 25.77 -14.36 46.10
C PHE A 69 25.30 -15.69 46.72
N PHE A 70 25.34 -16.79 45.95
CA PHE A 70 25.57 -18.22 46.29
C PHE A 70 24.82 -19.04 45.23
N GLY A 71 25.35 -20.01 44.50
CA GLY A 71 26.51 -20.88 44.63
C GLY A 71 26.08 -22.21 44.00
N GLY A 72 26.94 -22.89 43.22
CA GLY A 72 26.57 -24.19 42.65
C GLY A 72 27.40 -24.63 41.45
N SER A 73 28.60 -25.11 41.73
CA SER A 73 29.55 -25.71 40.80
C SER A 73 29.10 -27.09 40.35
N PHE A 74 29.17 -27.39 39.04
CA PHE A 74 29.50 -28.73 38.53
C PHE A 74 30.34 -28.58 37.27
N GLY A 75 31.60 -29.00 37.37
CA GLY A 75 32.59 -28.85 36.31
C GLY A 75 32.52 -29.91 35.22
N ARG A 76 33.32 -29.69 34.18
CA ARG A 76 34.44 -30.59 33.82
C ARG A 76 35.33 -29.90 32.79
N ARG A 77 36.61 -29.81 33.14
CA ARG A 77 37.71 -29.47 32.24
C ARG A 77 37.87 -30.60 31.20
N ARG A 78 38.09 -30.24 29.94
CA ARG A 78 39.11 -30.90 29.11
C ARG A 78 39.94 -29.83 28.43
N TYR A 79 41.21 -29.82 28.82
CA TYR A 79 42.29 -29.15 28.13
C TYR A 79 42.61 -29.96 26.87
N SER A 80 42.76 -29.29 25.73
CA SER A 80 43.62 -29.79 24.65
C SER A 80 44.42 -28.60 24.11
N PRO A 81 45.70 -28.80 23.79
CA PRO A 81 46.69 -27.72 23.74
C PRO A 81 46.84 -27.14 22.33
N GLY A 82 47.18 -25.85 22.28
CA GLY A 82 48.16 -25.25 21.40
C GLY A 82 48.06 -25.51 19.89
N GLY A 83 47.63 -24.49 19.14
CA GLY A 83 47.85 -24.40 17.70
C GLY A 83 47.59 -22.98 17.23
N GLY A 84 48.62 -22.13 17.29
CA GLY A 84 48.57 -20.76 16.79
C GLY A 84 48.28 -20.71 15.29
N GLY A 85 47.38 -19.82 14.90
CA GLY A 85 47.06 -19.53 13.51
C GLY A 85 46.44 -18.14 13.42
N ARG A 86 47.29 -17.12 13.28
CA ARG A 86 46.91 -15.79 12.79
C ARG A 86 46.14 -15.95 11.47
N GLY A 87 44.93 -15.40 11.37
CA GLY A 87 44.27 -15.25 10.07
C GLY A 87 42.80 -14.87 10.17
N GLY A 88 42.46 -13.63 9.78
CA GLY A 88 41.08 -13.31 9.38
C GLY A 88 40.46 -12.01 9.88
N CYS A 89 41.21 -10.94 10.12
CA CYS A 89 40.64 -9.60 10.32
C CYS A 89 39.72 -9.15 9.14
N GLY A 90 39.78 -9.83 8.00
CA GLY A 90 38.93 -9.58 6.84
C GLY A 90 37.43 -9.85 7.06
N GLY A 91 37.02 -10.72 7.99
CA GLY A 91 35.60 -11.01 8.23
C GLY A 91 34.84 -9.83 8.87
N ILE A 92 35.50 -9.16 9.83
CA ILE A 92 34.95 -7.99 10.52
C ILE A 92 34.93 -6.80 9.56
N PHE A 93 36.00 -6.58 8.79
CA PHE A 93 36.01 -5.53 7.76
C PHE A 93 34.94 -5.75 6.69
N THR A 94 34.74 -6.98 6.20
CA THR A 94 33.65 -7.27 5.26
C THR A 94 32.28 -7.05 5.89
N ALA A 95 32.07 -7.44 7.16
CA ALA A 95 30.80 -7.25 7.84
C ALA A 95 30.49 -5.76 8.09
N VAL A 96 31.50 -4.96 8.44
CA VAL A 96 31.37 -3.51 8.65
C VAL A 96 31.08 -2.79 7.32
N ILE A 97 31.75 -3.16 6.23
CA ILE A 97 31.47 -2.60 4.90
C ILE A 97 30.05 -2.96 4.45
N PHE A 98 29.62 -4.21 4.68
CA PHE A 98 28.26 -4.64 4.35
C PHE A 98 27.21 -3.89 5.17
N MET A 99 27.46 -3.68 6.46
CA MET A 99 26.60 -2.92 7.35
C MET A 99 26.54 -1.43 6.96
N PHE A 100 27.65 -0.87 6.49
CA PHE A 100 27.72 0.50 5.97
C PHE A 100 27.00 0.66 4.63
N ILE A 101 27.07 -0.33 3.74
CA ILE A 101 26.31 -0.34 2.48
C ILE A 101 24.81 -0.45 2.77
N ILE A 102 24.41 -1.33 3.69
CA ILE A 102 23.01 -1.45 4.13
C ILE A 102 22.52 -0.15 4.76
N PHE A 103 23.30 0.45 5.66
CA PHE A 103 22.97 1.73 6.28
C PHE A 103 22.89 2.87 5.25
N SER A 104 23.80 2.92 4.29
CA SER A 104 23.77 3.90 3.20
C SER A 104 22.55 3.72 2.29
N LEU A 105 22.15 2.48 2.01
CA LEU A 105 20.91 2.20 1.27
C LEU A 105 19.68 2.66 2.07
N PHE A 106 19.65 2.47 3.40
CA PHE A 106 18.58 2.97 4.26
C PHE A 106 18.55 4.51 4.34
N THR A 107 19.69 5.20 4.42
CA THR A 107 19.72 6.68 4.47
C THR A 107 19.37 7.34 3.13
N ASN A 108 19.57 6.64 2.02
CA ASN A 108 19.13 7.11 0.70
C ASN A 108 17.66 6.74 0.40
N PHE A 109 17.05 5.86 1.20
CA PHE A 109 15.66 5.45 1.05
C PHE A 109 14.68 6.54 1.49
N ASP A 110 15.04 7.33 2.50
CA ASP A 110 14.27 8.52 2.92
C ASP A 110 14.23 9.63 1.85
N ASN A 111 15.18 9.63 0.91
CA ASN A 111 15.17 10.55 -0.24
C ASN A 111 14.40 9.99 -1.45
N PHE A 112 14.07 8.69 -1.47
CA PHE A 112 13.33 8.04 -2.55
C PHE A 112 11.81 7.99 -2.25
N LEU A 113 11.44 7.87 -0.97
CA LEU A 113 10.06 8.03 -0.50
C LEU A 113 9.85 9.50 -0.15
N GLY A 114 9.49 10.31 -1.15
CA GLY A 114 9.16 11.72 -0.99
C GLY A 114 8.31 11.97 0.27
N ASN A 115 8.86 12.75 1.19
CA ASN A 115 8.23 13.13 2.44
C ASN A 115 7.19 14.22 2.18
N ASP A 116 6.05 13.87 1.57
CA ASP A 116 4.91 14.77 1.45
C ASP A 116 4.06 14.70 2.72
N LYS A 117 4.30 15.66 3.60
CA LYS A 117 3.41 16.00 4.69
C LYS A 117 2.19 16.77 4.15
N SER A 118 1.15 16.10 3.67
CA SER A 118 -0.18 16.70 3.47
C SER A 118 -1.24 15.63 3.19
N SER A 119 -2.44 15.80 3.76
CA SER A 119 -3.71 15.06 3.51
C SER A 119 -3.58 13.65 2.93
N ASN A 120 -3.89 12.63 3.74
CA ASN A 120 -3.79 11.21 3.37
C ASN A 120 -4.71 10.86 2.19
N VAL A 121 -4.24 11.04 0.95
CA VAL A 121 -4.93 10.63 -0.27
C VAL A 121 -5.05 9.11 -0.28
N THR A 122 -6.23 8.61 -0.64
CA THR A 122 -6.53 7.18 -0.73
C THR A 122 -5.52 6.48 -1.64
N SER A 123 -5.11 5.29 -1.22
CA SER A 123 -4.20 4.48 -2.02
C SER A 123 -4.98 3.76 -3.10
N SER A 124 -4.52 3.85 -4.34
CA SER A 124 -5.02 3.02 -5.43
C SER A 124 -4.45 1.61 -5.26
N THR A 125 -5.27 0.64 -4.86
CA THR A 125 -4.88 -0.76 -4.63
C THR A 125 -5.39 -1.72 -5.70
N VAL A 126 -6.33 -1.27 -6.53
CA VAL A 126 -6.92 -2.03 -7.63
C VAL A 126 -6.28 -1.64 -8.95
N GLU A 127 -5.86 -2.63 -9.74
CA GLU A 127 -5.42 -2.42 -11.13
C GLU A 127 -6.64 -2.21 -12.03
N ARG A 128 -6.66 -1.10 -12.77
CA ARG A 128 -7.78 -0.67 -13.60
C ARG A 128 -7.34 -0.54 -15.05
N GLU A 129 -8.19 -1.00 -15.93
CA GLU A 129 -8.03 -0.82 -17.38
C GLU A 129 -8.95 0.32 -17.83
N PRO A 130 -8.49 1.21 -18.72
CA PRO A 130 -9.34 2.25 -19.27
C PRO A 130 -10.58 1.66 -19.96
N LEU A 131 -11.69 2.41 -19.96
CA LEU A 131 -12.83 2.01 -20.76
C LEU A 131 -12.46 1.95 -22.26
N PRO A 132 -13.03 1.02 -23.04
CA PRO A 132 -12.80 0.95 -24.47
C PRO A 132 -13.18 2.26 -25.18
N ALA A 133 -12.38 2.65 -26.17
CA ALA A 133 -12.69 3.81 -27.00
C ALA A 133 -14.07 3.66 -27.67
N GLY A 134 -14.85 4.75 -27.69
CA GLY A 134 -16.23 4.76 -28.21
C GLY A 134 -17.29 4.23 -27.24
N SER A 135 -16.96 4.00 -25.97
CA SER A 135 -17.95 3.66 -24.93
C SER A 135 -18.81 4.85 -24.49
N VAL A 136 -18.30 6.07 -24.70
CA VAL A 136 -18.92 7.34 -24.29
C VAL A 136 -19.53 8.02 -25.51
N ASP A 137 -20.76 8.49 -25.37
CA ASP A 137 -21.36 9.48 -26.27
C ASP A 137 -20.90 10.88 -25.82
N GLU A 138 -19.81 11.39 -26.41
CA GLU A 138 -19.15 12.61 -25.93
C GLU A 138 -20.12 13.79 -25.74
N SER A 139 -20.09 14.35 -24.53
CA SER A 139 -20.93 15.46 -24.09
C SER A 139 -20.09 16.65 -23.60
N ASP A 140 -20.75 17.74 -23.16
CA ASP A 140 -20.06 18.86 -22.54
C ASP A 140 -19.38 18.43 -21.23
N TYR A 141 -18.25 19.05 -20.88
CA TYR A 141 -17.46 18.65 -19.70
C TYR A 141 -17.92 19.27 -18.38
N TYR A 142 -18.68 20.36 -18.40
CA TYR A 142 -19.19 20.96 -17.18
C TYR A 142 -20.45 21.80 -17.41
N THR A 143 -21.20 22.00 -16.34
CA THR A 143 -22.27 22.98 -16.20
C THR A 143 -21.91 23.89 -15.04
N ASP A 144 -21.89 25.20 -15.27
CA ASP A 144 -21.57 26.20 -14.24
C ASP A 144 -22.75 27.17 -14.08
N GLU A 145 -23.53 26.98 -13.01
CA GLU A 145 -24.69 27.84 -12.70
C GLU A 145 -24.28 29.12 -11.96
N LEU A 146 -23.06 29.16 -11.41
CA LEU A 146 -22.57 30.23 -10.54
C LEU A 146 -21.62 31.21 -11.28
N ASN A 147 -21.23 30.89 -12.51
CA ASN A 147 -20.25 31.62 -13.33
C ASN A 147 -18.87 31.72 -12.65
N TRP A 148 -18.39 30.62 -12.07
CA TRP A 148 -17.04 30.50 -11.52
C TRP A 148 -15.98 30.34 -12.62
N ILE A 149 -16.33 29.67 -13.71
CA ILE A 149 -15.39 29.29 -14.76
C ILE A 149 -15.27 30.42 -15.79
N GLY A 150 -14.24 31.24 -15.65
CA GLY A 150 -13.80 32.24 -16.63
C GLY A 150 -12.91 31.67 -17.74
N ASN A 151 -12.08 30.67 -17.46
CA ASN A 151 -11.15 30.04 -18.42
C ASN A 151 -11.59 28.61 -18.80
N HIS A 152 -12.52 28.52 -19.74
CA HIS A 152 -13.04 27.26 -20.27
C HIS A 152 -11.95 26.27 -20.72
N THR A 153 -10.93 26.74 -21.44
CA THR A 153 -9.87 25.87 -21.96
C THR A 153 -9.10 25.18 -20.85
N GLN A 154 -8.80 25.90 -19.76
CA GLN A 154 -8.05 25.35 -18.63
C GLN A 154 -8.87 24.35 -17.82
N MET A 155 -10.16 24.62 -17.63
CA MET A 155 -11.11 23.70 -17.01
C MET A 155 -11.19 22.39 -17.82
N VAL A 156 -11.48 22.50 -19.12
CA VAL A 156 -11.67 21.34 -20.00
C VAL A 156 -10.39 20.54 -20.17
N ASP A 157 -9.22 21.16 -20.20
CA ASP A 157 -7.94 20.46 -20.35
C ASP A 157 -7.72 19.35 -19.30
N GLY A 158 -8.06 19.60 -18.03
CA GLY A 158 -7.93 18.58 -16.97
C GLY A 158 -9.03 17.53 -17.01
N LEU A 159 -10.26 17.92 -17.33
CA LEU A 159 -11.37 16.99 -17.48
C LEU A 159 -11.19 16.06 -18.69
N GLN A 160 -10.67 16.60 -19.78
CA GLN A 160 -10.32 15.83 -20.98
C GLN A 160 -9.13 14.90 -20.72
N TYR A 161 -8.13 15.34 -19.94
CA TYR A 161 -7.04 14.47 -19.52
C TYR A 161 -7.56 13.26 -18.74
N PHE A 162 -8.46 13.48 -17.77
CA PHE A 162 -9.10 12.39 -17.03
C PHE A 162 -9.84 11.42 -17.97
N TYR A 163 -10.57 11.94 -18.95
CA TYR A 163 -11.23 11.10 -19.96
C TYR A 163 -10.23 10.28 -20.78
N ASN A 164 -9.13 10.89 -21.23
CA ASN A 164 -8.13 10.22 -22.05
C ASN A 164 -7.43 9.07 -21.31
N GLU A 165 -7.13 9.24 -20.02
CA GLU A 165 -6.44 8.22 -19.23
C GLU A 165 -7.37 7.10 -18.75
N THR A 166 -8.61 7.43 -18.38
CA THR A 166 -9.54 6.46 -17.76
C THR A 166 -10.56 5.87 -18.75
N GLY A 167 -10.77 6.52 -19.90
CA GLY A 167 -11.87 6.24 -20.83
C GLY A 167 -13.26 6.62 -20.30
N VAL A 168 -13.37 7.19 -19.10
CA VAL A 168 -14.63 7.66 -18.48
C VAL A 168 -14.72 9.16 -18.61
N GLN A 169 -15.76 9.67 -19.28
CA GLN A 169 -15.90 11.12 -19.43
C GLN A 169 -16.46 11.74 -18.14
N PRO A 170 -15.73 12.68 -17.50
CA PRO A 170 -16.27 13.40 -16.36
C PRO A 170 -17.13 14.58 -16.80
N HIS A 171 -18.18 14.86 -16.03
CA HIS A 171 -18.97 16.08 -16.10
C HIS A 171 -19.02 16.74 -14.72
N VAL A 172 -18.65 18.01 -14.62
CA VAL A 172 -18.73 18.78 -13.37
C VAL A 172 -19.95 19.68 -13.37
N TYR A 173 -20.83 19.55 -12.38
CA TYR A 173 -22.01 20.39 -12.21
C TYR A 173 -21.84 21.28 -10.98
N ILE A 174 -21.65 22.58 -11.19
CA ILE A 174 -21.41 23.57 -10.14
C ILE A 174 -22.72 24.30 -9.85
N THR A 175 -23.17 24.27 -8.60
CA THR A 175 -24.45 24.87 -8.20
C THR A 175 -24.47 25.29 -6.72
N ASP A 176 -25.37 26.19 -6.37
CA ASP A 176 -25.75 26.55 -4.99
C ASP A 176 -27.15 26.06 -4.61
N ASP A 177 -27.84 25.36 -5.51
CA ASP A 177 -29.20 24.89 -5.33
C ASP A 177 -29.35 23.44 -5.78
N ILE A 178 -29.70 22.58 -4.82
CA ILE A 178 -30.03 21.17 -5.09
C ILE A 178 -31.49 20.85 -4.76
N SER A 179 -32.34 21.87 -4.66
CA SER A 179 -33.75 21.68 -4.35
C SER A 179 -34.38 20.72 -5.35
N ILE A 180 -34.98 19.65 -4.82
CA ILE A 180 -35.77 18.71 -5.61
C ILE A 180 -37.20 19.28 -5.60
N GLU A 181 -37.87 19.32 -6.77
CA GLU A 181 -39.21 19.89 -6.89
C GLU A 181 -40.14 19.42 -5.75
N GLY A 182 -40.50 20.35 -4.85
CA GLY A 182 -41.42 20.11 -3.74
C GLY A 182 -40.79 19.96 -2.34
N GLU A 183 -39.46 19.84 -2.22
CA GLU A 183 -38.76 19.72 -0.94
C GLU A 183 -37.65 20.79 -0.83
N PRO A 184 -37.82 21.83 0.01
CA PRO A 184 -36.78 22.83 0.22
C PRO A 184 -35.61 22.21 0.99
N THR A 185 -34.38 22.48 0.56
CA THR A 185 -33.17 22.14 1.32
C THR A 185 -33.23 22.78 2.71
N VAL A 186 -33.10 21.95 3.75
CA VAL A 186 -33.15 22.41 5.14
C VAL A 186 -31.92 23.28 5.42
N GLU A 187 -32.13 24.58 5.64
CA GLU A 187 -31.13 25.54 6.13
C GLU A 187 -29.84 25.65 5.26
N GLY A 188 -29.95 25.39 3.95
CA GLY A 188 -28.81 25.46 3.02
C GLY A 188 -27.75 24.36 3.23
N LYS A 189 -28.02 23.38 4.10
CA LYS A 189 -27.15 22.22 4.37
C LYS A 189 -27.80 20.97 3.80
N PRO A 190 -27.31 20.44 2.67
CA PRO A 190 -27.91 19.29 2.06
C PRO A 190 -27.56 18.04 2.87
N THR A 191 -28.49 17.11 2.98
CA THR A 191 -28.23 15.76 3.45
C THR A 191 -27.52 14.94 2.37
N SER A 192 -26.81 13.88 2.76
CA SER A 192 -26.17 12.98 1.79
C SER A 192 -27.18 12.33 0.84
N GLU A 193 -28.40 12.04 1.33
CA GLU A 193 -29.48 11.45 0.53
C GLU A 193 -30.03 12.44 -0.50
N GLU A 194 -30.18 13.73 -0.16
CA GLU A 194 -30.59 14.77 -1.10
C GLU A 194 -29.53 14.99 -2.19
N MET A 195 -28.25 15.07 -1.83
CA MET A 195 -27.15 15.17 -2.80
C MET A 195 -27.13 13.98 -3.76
N GLU A 196 -27.28 12.76 -3.23
CA GLU A 196 -27.31 11.54 -4.04
C GLU A 196 -28.51 11.51 -5.00
N ALA A 197 -29.70 11.86 -4.51
CA ALA A 197 -30.91 11.90 -5.32
C ALA A 197 -30.81 12.95 -6.43
N PHE A 198 -30.34 14.16 -6.11
CA PHE A 198 -30.10 15.22 -7.09
C PHE A 198 -29.10 14.79 -8.15
N ALA A 199 -27.94 14.25 -7.75
CA ALA A 199 -26.91 13.80 -8.68
C ALA A 199 -27.40 12.67 -9.59
N LYS A 200 -28.16 11.70 -9.07
CA LYS A 200 -28.75 10.62 -9.88
C LYS A 200 -29.74 11.15 -10.91
N ASN A 201 -30.64 12.04 -10.49
CA ASN A 201 -31.61 12.66 -11.40
C ASN A 201 -30.90 13.45 -12.51
N LYS A 202 -29.85 14.22 -12.17
CA LYS A 202 -29.06 14.97 -13.14
C LYS A 202 -28.28 14.08 -14.10
N TYR A 203 -27.80 12.93 -13.62
CA TYR A 203 -27.17 11.93 -14.47
C TYR A 203 -28.18 11.40 -15.51
N ASP A 204 -29.36 10.98 -15.06
CA ASP A 204 -30.41 10.44 -15.94
C ASP A 204 -30.97 11.46 -16.93
N GLU A 205 -30.97 12.74 -16.57
CA GLU A 205 -31.38 13.85 -17.46
C GLU A 205 -30.37 14.06 -18.60
N ARG A 206 -29.07 13.92 -18.32
CA ARG A 206 -27.99 14.32 -19.23
C ARG A 206 -27.41 13.19 -20.06
N PHE A 207 -27.31 12.00 -19.49
CA PHE A 207 -26.55 10.91 -20.12
C PHE A 207 -27.47 9.76 -20.49
N THR A 208 -27.35 9.32 -21.74
CA THR A 208 -28.04 8.13 -22.24
C THR A 208 -27.17 6.88 -22.18
N ASP A 209 -25.86 7.05 -22.04
CA ASP A 209 -24.90 5.97 -21.82
C ASP A 209 -24.61 5.75 -20.32
N GLU A 210 -23.74 4.78 -20.05
CA GLU A 210 -23.34 4.40 -18.69
C GLU A 210 -21.82 4.51 -18.49
N ALA A 211 -21.15 5.30 -19.33
CA ALA A 211 -19.70 5.49 -19.38
C ALA A 211 -19.25 6.87 -18.86
N HIS A 212 -20.17 7.66 -18.33
CA HIS A 212 -19.88 8.95 -17.69
C HIS A 212 -19.69 8.87 -16.17
N LEU A 213 -18.93 9.84 -15.63
CA LEU A 213 -18.89 10.24 -14.23
C LEU A 213 -19.50 11.64 -14.10
N LEU A 214 -20.52 11.81 -13.29
CA LEU A 214 -21.04 13.12 -12.92
C LEU A 214 -20.55 13.49 -11.53
N LEU A 215 -19.90 14.64 -11.38
CA LEU A 215 -19.59 15.28 -10.11
C LEU A 215 -20.53 16.46 -9.89
N VAL A 216 -21.35 16.42 -8.85
CA VAL A 216 -22.07 17.58 -8.35
C VAL A 216 -21.22 18.26 -7.30
N PHE A 217 -20.87 19.52 -7.56
CA PHE A 217 -20.18 20.42 -6.63
C PHE A 217 -21.18 21.47 -6.16
N TYR A 218 -21.57 21.39 -4.89
CA TYR A 218 -22.56 22.25 -4.26
C TYR A 218 -21.90 23.21 -3.28
N GLU A 219 -21.99 24.51 -3.53
CA GLU A 219 -21.46 25.55 -2.62
C GLU A 219 -22.38 26.78 -2.55
N PRO A 220 -23.32 26.81 -1.59
CA PRO A 220 -24.26 27.91 -1.43
C PRO A 220 -23.69 29.12 -0.71
N ILE A 221 -22.60 28.92 0.03
CA ILE A 221 -21.90 29.96 0.79
C ILE A 221 -20.41 29.65 0.67
N PRO A 222 -19.55 30.68 0.48
CA PRO A 222 -18.11 30.50 0.44
C PRO A 222 -17.57 29.64 1.58
N ASP A 223 -16.63 28.76 1.28
CA ASP A 223 -15.99 27.84 2.22
C ASP A 223 -16.96 26.82 2.86
N SER A 224 -18.12 26.56 2.24
CA SER A 224 -19.09 25.58 2.71
C SER A 224 -19.61 24.77 1.53
N TYR A 225 -18.94 23.66 1.25
CA TYR A 225 -19.18 22.88 0.04
C TYR A 225 -19.53 21.42 0.34
N ALA A 226 -20.32 20.83 -0.55
CA ALA A 226 -20.61 19.42 -0.60
C ALA A 226 -20.32 18.91 -2.02
N MET A 227 -19.78 17.71 -2.11
CA MET A 227 -19.47 17.03 -3.37
C MET A 227 -20.15 15.68 -3.37
N HIS A 228 -20.76 15.31 -4.49
CA HIS A 228 -21.27 13.97 -4.69
C HIS A 228 -21.03 13.55 -6.13
N TYR A 229 -20.40 12.40 -6.33
CA TYR A 229 -20.23 11.82 -7.65
C TYR A 229 -21.22 10.67 -7.88
N VAL A 230 -21.64 10.50 -9.12
CA VAL A 230 -22.39 9.34 -9.61
C VAL A 230 -21.68 8.82 -10.85
N THR A 231 -21.48 7.52 -10.92
CA THR A 231 -20.88 6.86 -12.08
C THR A 231 -21.86 5.92 -12.74
N GLY A 232 -21.83 5.92 -14.06
CA GLY A 232 -22.56 4.93 -14.85
C GLY A 232 -22.07 3.51 -14.57
N SER A 233 -22.93 2.55 -14.84
CA SER A 233 -22.67 1.14 -14.60
C SER A 233 -21.49 0.57 -15.39
N GLN A 234 -21.19 1.08 -16.59
CA GLN A 234 -19.97 0.72 -17.33
C GLN A 234 -18.74 1.41 -16.72
N ALA A 235 -18.83 2.71 -16.44
CA ALA A 235 -17.77 3.49 -15.81
C ALA A 235 -17.30 2.91 -14.47
N ARG A 236 -18.17 2.19 -13.75
CA ARG A 236 -17.85 1.57 -12.45
C ARG A 236 -16.69 0.57 -12.49
N SER A 237 -16.34 0.00 -13.65
CA SER A 237 -15.15 -0.87 -13.75
C SER A 237 -13.84 -0.11 -13.57
N VAL A 238 -13.85 1.20 -13.87
CA VAL A 238 -12.70 2.09 -13.70
C VAL A 238 -12.90 2.95 -12.47
N ILE A 239 -14.06 3.60 -12.36
CA ILE A 239 -14.41 4.43 -11.19
C ILE A 239 -15.26 3.63 -10.20
N ASP A 240 -14.59 2.72 -9.51
CA ASP A 240 -15.14 2.05 -8.34
C ASP A 240 -15.12 2.98 -7.10
N THR A 241 -15.50 2.46 -5.94
CA THR A 241 -15.56 3.25 -4.71
C THR A 241 -14.20 3.83 -4.32
N GLU A 242 -13.11 3.07 -4.50
CA GLU A 242 -11.75 3.54 -4.17
C GLU A 242 -11.30 4.64 -5.13
N ALA A 243 -11.56 4.49 -6.43
CA ALA A 243 -11.26 5.53 -7.42
C ALA A 243 -12.07 6.80 -7.19
N GLY A 244 -13.34 6.67 -6.84
CA GLY A 244 -14.16 7.83 -6.46
C GLY A 244 -13.67 8.51 -5.19
N ASP A 245 -13.20 7.74 -4.19
CA ASP A 245 -12.59 8.31 -2.98
C ASP A 245 -11.29 9.06 -3.28
N ILE A 246 -10.46 8.54 -4.20
CA ILE A 246 -9.25 9.23 -4.70
C ILE A 246 -9.62 10.57 -5.34
N LEU A 247 -10.62 10.60 -6.22
CA LEU A 247 -11.08 11.85 -6.84
C LEU A 247 -11.52 12.86 -5.78
N LEU A 248 -12.35 12.43 -4.82
CA LEU A 248 -12.81 13.30 -3.74
C LEU A 248 -11.68 13.75 -2.79
N ASP A 249 -10.63 12.95 -2.61
CA ASP A 249 -9.42 13.35 -1.85
C ASP A 249 -8.65 14.48 -2.55
N TYR A 250 -8.46 14.41 -3.86
CA TYR A 250 -7.78 15.47 -4.61
C TYR A 250 -8.61 16.74 -4.70
N LEU A 251 -9.94 16.63 -4.81
CA LEU A 251 -10.84 17.77 -4.74
C LEU A 251 -10.82 18.42 -3.34
N ASP A 252 -10.86 17.65 -2.25
CA ASP A 252 -10.77 18.20 -0.89
C ASP A 252 -9.39 18.85 -0.63
N ARG A 253 -8.31 18.19 -1.07
CA ARG A 253 -6.93 18.68 -0.94
C ARG A 253 -6.71 20.00 -1.66
N ASN A 254 -7.16 20.10 -2.91
CA ASN A 254 -6.88 21.26 -3.76
C ASN A 254 -7.84 22.43 -3.49
N TYR A 255 -9.02 22.19 -2.90
CA TYR A 255 -9.98 23.25 -2.62
C TYR A 255 -9.41 24.33 -1.68
N SER A 256 -8.62 23.94 -0.69
CA SER A 256 -7.97 24.90 0.24
C SER A 256 -6.72 25.57 -0.33
N ASN A 257 -6.32 25.27 -1.56
CA ASN A 257 -5.11 25.81 -2.16
C ASN A 257 -5.36 27.17 -2.82
N THR A 258 -5.03 28.25 -2.11
CA THR A 258 -5.21 29.64 -2.59
C THR A 258 -4.35 30.02 -3.80
N SER A 259 -3.49 29.11 -4.29
CA SER A 259 -2.68 29.35 -5.49
C SER A 259 -3.42 29.01 -6.79
N PHE A 260 -4.53 28.27 -6.70
CA PHE A 260 -5.31 27.88 -7.87
C PHE A 260 -6.47 28.86 -8.09
N SER A 261 -6.73 29.15 -9.36
CA SER A 261 -8.03 29.64 -9.83
C SER A 261 -9.08 28.52 -9.79
N ASP A 262 -10.36 28.86 -9.92
CA ASP A 262 -11.46 27.89 -9.84
C ASP A 262 -11.35 26.81 -10.93
N GLU A 263 -10.88 27.18 -12.13
CA GLU A 263 -10.66 26.25 -13.25
C GLU A 263 -9.42 25.39 -13.03
N GLU A 264 -8.35 25.96 -12.47
CA GLU A 264 -7.15 25.21 -12.10
C GLU A 264 -7.42 24.20 -11.01
N TYR A 265 -8.28 24.56 -10.04
CA TYR A 265 -8.71 23.67 -8.98
C TYR A 265 -9.30 22.38 -9.55
N PHE A 266 -10.35 22.48 -10.36
CA PHE A 266 -10.96 21.30 -10.97
C PHE A 266 -9.99 20.59 -11.92
N SER A 267 -9.32 21.35 -12.80
CA SER A 267 -8.41 20.79 -13.80
C SER A 267 -7.29 19.95 -13.16
N GLN A 268 -6.62 20.46 -12.13
CA GLN A 268 -5.55 19.74 -11.43
C GLN A 268 -6.07 18.58 -10.60
N SER A 269 -7.21 18.75 -9.90
CA SER A 269 -7.80 17.66 -9.12
C SER A 269 -8.17 16.46 -9.99
N PHE A 270 -8.71 16.68 -11.19
CA PHE A 270 -9.01 15.61 -12.13
C PHE A 270 -7.76 14.99 -12.75
N LYS A 271 -6.73 15.78 -13.11
CA LYS A 271 -5.47 15.23 -13.60
C LYS A 271 -4.78 14.32 -12.58
N ASP A 272 -4.59 14.83 -11.37
CA ASP A 272 -3.93 14.07 -10.30
C ASP A 272 -4.74 12.82 -9.93
N ALA A 273 -6.08 12.92 -9.91
CA ALA A 273 -6.95 11.78 -9.67
C ALA A 273 -6.81 10.72 -10.79
N ALA A 274 -6.78 11.13 -12.06
CA ALA A 274 -6.62 10.19 -13.18
C ALA A 274 -5.32 9.40 -13.06
N ASP A 275 -4.19 10.10 -12.88
CA ASP A 275 -2.88 9.47 -12.72
C ASP A 275 -2.90 8.49 -11.54
N ARG A 276 -3.48 8.89 -10.41
CA ARG A 276 -3.53 8.07 -9.20
C ARG A 276 -4.46 6.86 -9.33
N ILE A 277 -5.58 6.99 -10.02
CA ILE A 277 -6.55 5.91 -10.26
C ILE A 277 -5.93 4.84 -11.16
N MET A 278 -5.21 5.28 -12.20
CA MET A 278 -4.60 4.39 -13.20
C MET A 278 -3.28 3.77 -12.72
N GLU A 279 -2.60 4.35 -11.74
CA GLU A 279 -1.42 3.76 -11.11
C GLU A 279 -1.77 2.86 -9.91
N VAL A 280 -1.17 1.67 -9.84
CA VAL A 280 -1.31 0.79 -8.67
C VAL A 280 -0.24 1.12 -7.62
N THR A 281 -0.68 1.38 -6.39
CA THR A 281 0.22 1.56 -5.25
C THR A 281 0.88 0.24 -4.89
N THR A 282 2.11 0.04 -5.35
CA THR A 282 2.92 -1.12 -4.96
C THR A 282 3.55 -0.91 -3.59
N SER A 283 3.66 -1.99 -2.80
CA SER A 283 4.29 -1.91 -1.49
C SER A 283 5.77 -1.50 -1.63
N PRO A 284 6.23 -0.43 -0.94
CA PRO A 284 7.63 0.01 -0.98
C PRO A 284 8.64 -1.08 -0.59
N TRP A 285 8.19 -2.11 0.12
CA TRP A 285 9.02 -3.22 0.58
C TRP A 285 9.30 -4.27 -0.50
N ILE A 286 8.46 -4.37 -1.53
CA ILE A 286 8.64 -5.38 -2.59
C ILE A 286 9.97 -5.16 -3.34
N PRO A 287 10.31 -3.94 -3.83
CA PRO A 287 11.63 -3.68 -4.43
C PRO A 287 12.79 -3.96 -3.46
N VAL A 288 12.64 -3.60 -2.18
CA VAL A 288 13.68 -3.81 -1.15
C VAL A 288 13.98 -5.30 -0.97
N PHE A 289 12.95 -6.14 -0.88
CA PHE A 289 13.14 -7.59 -0.75
C PHE A 289 13.76 -8.22 -2.00
N ILE A 290 13.45 -7.71 -3.21
CA ILE A 290 14.08 -8.16 -4.46
C ILE A 290 15.59 -7.84 -4.47
N ILE A 291 15.97 -6.63 -4.07
CA ILE A 291 17.39 -6.22 -3.99
C ILE A 291 18.12 -7.06 -2.94
N LEU A 292 17.53 -7.22 -1.76
CA LEU A 292 18.12 -7.99 -0.66
C LEU A 292 18.28 -9.46 -1.04
N GLY A 293 17.27 -10.05 -1.70
CA GLY A 293 17.32 -11.41 -2.23
C GLY A 293 18.41 -11.57 -3.29
N SER A 294 18.53 -10.62 -4.21
CA SER A 294 19.55 -10.62 -5.26
C SER A 294 20.97 -10.56 -4.68
N LEU A 295 21.20 -9.71 -3.68
CA LEU A 295 22.48 -9.62 -2.96
C LEU A 295 22.81 -10.92 -2.20
N ALA A 296 21.82 -11.54 -1.55
CA ALA A 296 21.99 -12.81 -0.88
C ALA A 296 22.40 -13.92 -1.85
N ILE A 297 21.77 -13.99 -3.03
CA ILE A 297 22.10 -14.95 -4.09
C ILE A 297 23.54 -14.72 -4.59
N LEU A 298 23.91 -13.47 -4.90
CA LEU A 298 25.27 -13.13 -5.32
C LEU A 298 26.31 -13.54 -4.27
N PHE A 299 26.02 -13.31 -2.98
CA PHE A 299 26.88 -13.73 -1.89
C PHE A 299 27.02 -15.25 -1.79
N LEU A 300 25.93 -16.01 -1.97
CA LEU A 300 25.96 -17.47 -1.98
C LEU A 300 26.78 -18.01 -3.15
N VAL A 301 26.60 -17.44 -4.35
CA VAL A 301 27.39 -17.79 -5.55
C VAL A 301 28.87 -17.49 -5.31
N TYR A 302 29.20 -16.33 -4.75
CA TYR A 302 30.58 -15.98 -4.41
C TYR A 302 31.19 -16.95 -3.38
N LYS A 303 30.46 -17.30 -2.32
CA LYS A 303 30.93 -18.28 -1.32
C LYS A 303 31.13 -19.67 -1.92
N TRP A 304 30.21 -20.12 -2.77
CA TRP A 304 30.33 -21.40 -3.47
C TRP A 304 31.55 -21.40 -4.40
N TRP A 305 31.73 -20.36 -5.22
CA TRP A 305 32.87 -20.22 -6.11
C TRP A 305 34.20 -20.19 -5.35
N LYS A 306 34.26 -19.43 -4.25
CA LYS A 306 35.44 -19.36 -3.37
C LYS A 306 35.72 -20.71 -2.70
N SER A 307 34.70 -21.42 -2.25
CA SER A 307 34.83 -22.77 -1.66
C SER A 307 35.39 -23.77 -2.68
N ARG A 308 34.90 -23.72 -3.92
CA ARG A 308 35.37 -24.54 -5.03
C ARG A 308 36.81 -24.20 -5.46
N GLN A 309 37.20 -22.93 -5.39
CA GLN A 309 38.59 -22.50 -5.56
C GLN A 309 39.48 -23.08 -4.44
N LEU A 310 39.00 -23.07 -3.20
CA LEU A 310 39.73 -23.60 -2.04
C LEU A 310 39.88 -25.12 -2.06
N SER A 311 38.93 -25.86 -2.63
CA SER A 311 39.06 -27.32 -2.79
C SER A 311 40.12 -27.68 -3.84
N LYS A 312 40.15 -26.96 -4.98
CA LYS A 312 41.17 -27.16 -6.02
C LYS A 312 42.60 -26.88 -5.52
N LYS A 313 42.79 -25.87 -4.66
CA LYS A 313 44.09 -25.59 -4.04
C LYS A 313 44.54 -26.71 -3.10
N ARG A 314 43.62 -27.26 -2.31
CA ARG A 314 43.91 -28.40 -1.42
C ARG A 314 44.24 -29.68 -2.17
N GLU A 315 43.60 -29.92 -3.32
CA GLU A 315 43.95 -31.05 -4.18
C GLU A 315 45.34 -30.90 -4.79
N ALA A 316 45.69 -29.68 -5.24
CA ALA A 316 47.02 -29.37 -5.75
C ALA A 316 48.12 -29.59 -4.69
N GLU A 317 47.91 -29.11 -3.47
CA GLU A 317 48.80 -29.34 -2.33
C GLU A 317 48.95 -30.83 -1.99
N ARG A 318 47.86 -31.62 -2.07
CA ARG A 318 47.90 -33.07 -1.85
C ARG A 318 48.63 -33.83 -2.97
N THR A 319 48.52 -33.38 -4.22
CA THR A 319 49.31 -33.92 -5.33
C THR A 319 50.79 -33.56 -5.22
N GLU A 320 51.13 -32.35 -4.77
CA GLU A 320 52.52 -31.97 -4.50
C GLU A 320 53.11 -32.76 -3.33
N GLU A 321 52.35 -32.98 -2.25
CA GLU A 321 52.75 -33.86 -1.14
C GLU A 321 52.91 -35.33 -1.58
N MET A 322 52.10 -35.82 -2.52
CA MET A 322 52.26 -37.17 -3.07
C MET A 322 53.46 -37.28 -4.01
N LEU A 323 53.76 -36.24 -4.80
CA LEU A 323 54.92 -36.19 -5.69
C LEU A 323 56.24 -36.02 -4.93
N ASN A 324 56.23 -35.33 -3.79
CA ASN A 324 57.40 -35.14 -2.92
C ASN A 324 57.57 -36.21 -1.83
N ARG A 325 56.65 -37.20 -1.74
CA ARG A 325 56.86 -38.36 -0.86
C ARG A 325 57.96 -39.25 -1.45
N PRO A 326 58.98 -39.63 -0.66
CA PRO A 326 60.05 -40.50 -1.13
C PRO A 326 59.48 -41.86 -1.58
N ILE A 327 60.00 -42.36 -2.70
CA ILE A 327 59.61 -43.60 -3.39
C ILE A 327 59.61 -44.82 -2.44
N GLU A 328 60.39 -44.80 -1.37
CA GLU A 328 60.48 -45.88 -0.37
C GLU A 328 59.16 -46.15 0.38
N THR A 329 58.26 -45.16 0.46
CA THR A 329 56.97 -45.29 1.18
C THR A 329 55.91 -46.09 0.42
N PHE A 330 56.05 -46.25 -0.90
CA PHE A 330 55.05 -46.90 -1.74
C PHE A 330 55.41 -48.34 -2.16
N GLY A 331 56.60 -48.84 -1.79
CA GLY A 331 57.11 -50.09 -2.35
C GLY A 331 57.79 -51.07 -1.40
N THR A 332 57.98 -50.74 -0.11
CA THR A 332 58.79 -51.60 0.77
C THR A 332 57.97 -52.52 1.68
N SER A 333 56.81 -52.14 2.21
CA SER A 333 56.15 -53.00 3.22
C SER A 333 55.43 -54.22 2.64
N GLU A 334 54.63 -54.07 1.57
CA GLU A 334 53.92 -55.22 0.97
C GLU A 334 54.83 -56.13 0.14
N ALA A 335 55.84 -55.55 -0.52
CA ALA A 335 56.79 -56.32 -1.33
C ALA A 335 57.81 -57.09 -0.46
N ASP A 336 58.30 -56.51 0.65
CA ASP A 336 59.18 -57.23 1.59
C ASP A 336 58.43 -58.29 2.40
N GLU A 337 57.15 -58.07 2.73
CA GLU A 337 56.32 -59.10 3.37
C GLU A 337 56.02 -60.28 2.43
N LEU A 338 55.82 -60.03 1.12
CA LEU A 338 55.71 -61.11 0.14
C LEU A 338 57.06 -61.83 -0.08
N ALA A 339 58.18 -61.11 -0.14
CA ALA A 339 59.50 -61.72 -0.34
C ALA A 339 59.88 -62.67 0.83
N LYS A 340 59.62 -62.26 2.08
CA LYS A 340 59.86 -63.13 3.25
C LYS A 340 59.01 -64.40 3.25
N LYS A 341 57.81 -64.38 2.67
CA LYS A 341 56.91 -65.54 2.63
C LYS A 341 57.37 -66.62 1.63
N TYR A 342 58.19 -66.26 0.64
CA TYR A 342 58.73 -67.21 -0.35
C TYR A 342 60.18 -67.64 -0.07
N ASP A 343 60.94 -66.88 0.74
CA ASP A 343 62.28 -67.30 1.17
C ASP A 343 62.25 -68.39 2.27
N ASP A 344 61.21 -68.44 3.11
CA ASP A 344 61.09 -69.43 4.20
C ASP A 344 60.66 -70.84 3.72
N ASP A 345 60.29 -70.99 2.44
CA ASP A 345 59.83 -72.28 1.86
C ASP A 345 60.94 -73.04 1.10
N HIS A 346 62.20 -72.60 1.22
CA HIS A 346 63.35 -73.21 0.54
C HIS A 346 64.48 -73.73 1.44
N THR A 347 64.25 -73.89 2.74
CA THR A 347 65.15 -74.67 3.61
C THR A 347 64.40 -75.68 4.48
N ASN A 348 64.09 -76.84 3.90
CA ASN A 348 64.03 -78.11 4.64
C ASN A 348 64.37 -79.28 3.72
#